data_AF-A0A3L6JLN8-F1
#
_entry.id   AF-A0A3L6JLN8-F1
#
_cell.length_a   1.000
_cell.length_b   1.000
_cell.length_c   1.000
_cell.angle_alpha   90.00
_cell.angle_beta   90.00
_cell.angle_gamma   90.00
#
_symmetry.space_group_name_H-M   'P 1'
#
loop_
_entity.id
_entity.type
_entity.pdbx_description
1 polymer ?
#
loop_
_entity_poly.entity_id
_entity_poly.type
_entity_poly.pdbx_seq_one_letter_code
_entity_poly.pdbx_strand_id
1 'polypeptide(L)'
;MTKTPLGVAVLAALNMLVGLLMLLGGLGVLGPLVDLVVAAWLLSLPLSTTVIGIFYILLGLGLLLLMSWAYWVDIVFVIINILLSLVALPSISWVSFVINVAIVVYLSQSSIKRKFR
;
A
#
# COMPACT_ATOMS: atom_id res chain seq x y z
N MET A 1 3.32 19.27 -16.76
CA MET A 1 3.04 18.24 -15.73
C MET A 1 1.68 17.64 -16.01
N THR A 2 1.62 16.38 -16.44
CA THR A 2 0.37 15.63 -16.59
C THR A 2 -0.33 15.59 -15.23
N LYS A 3 -1.57 16.07 -15.15
CA LYS A 3 -2.33 16.02 -13.89
C LYS A 3 -2.55 14.55 -13.52
N THR A 4 -1.93 14.12 -12.42
CA THR A 4 -2.17 12.82 -11.81
C THR A 4 -3.67 12.69 -11.50
N PRO A 5 -4.32 11.56 -11.81
CA PRO A 5 -5.69 11.32 -11.39
C PRO A 5 -5.81 11.47 -9.89
N LEU A 6 -6.88 12.10 -9.42
CA LEU A 6 -7.06 12.36 -7.99
C LEU A 6 -7.04 11.07 -7.16
N GLY A 7 -7.62 9.97 -7.66
CA GLY A 7 -7.57 8.67 -6.97
C GLY A 7 -6.17 8.06 -6.89
N VAL A 8 -5.34 8.22 -7.93
CA VAL A 8 -3.92 7.81 -7.89
C VAL A 8 -3.14 8.68 -6.90
N ALA A 9 -3.40 9.99 -6.87
CA ALA A 9 -2.74 10.90 -5.93
C ALA A 9 -3.12 10.58 -4.48
N VAL A 10 -4.39 10.26 -4.21
CA VAL A 10 -4.85 9.81 -2.88
C VAL A 10 -4.18 8.50 -2.50
N LEU A 11 -4.15 7.52 -3.41
CA LEU A 11 -3.50 6.22 -3.16
C LEU A 11 -2.00 6.38 -2.88
N ALA A 12 -1.32 7.23 -3.64
CA ALA A 12 0.07 7.55 -3.43
C ALA A 12 0.31 8.22 -2.06
N ALA A 13 -0.53 9.19 -1.69
CA ALA A 13 -0.45 9.85 -0.39
C ALA A 13 -0.69 8.87 0.76
N LEU A 14 -1.64 7.93 0.62
CA LEU A 14 -1.88 6.87 1.59
C LEU A 14 -0.67 5.94 1.71
N ASN A 15 -0.10 5.48 0.59
CA ASN A 15 1.10 4.64 0.60
C ASN A 15 2.31 5.37 1.23
N MET A 16 2.50 6.66 0.93
CA MET A 16 3.52 7.47 1.60
C MET A 16 3.27 7.58 3.10
N LEU A 17 2.03 7.79 3.51
CA LEU A 17 1.65 7.90 4.93
C LEU A 17 1.88 6.58 5.66
N VAL A 18 1.50 5.45 5.07
CA VAL A 18 1.79 4.10 5.60
C VAL A 18 3.29 3.91 5.74
N GLY A 19 4.06 4.23 4.71
CA GLY A 19 5.51 4.11 4.77
C GLY A 19 6.13 5.00 5.85
N LEU A 20 5.65 6.23 6.00
CA LEU A 20 6.11 7.15 7.04
C LEU A 20 5.75 6.65 8.45
N LEU A 21 4.55 6.12 8.65
CA LEU A 21 4.14 5.49 9.91
C LEU A 21 5.00 4.26 10.22
N MET A 22 5.34 3.44 9.22
CA MET A 22 6.23 2.29 9.38
C MET A 22 7.65 2.71 9.74
N LEU A 23 8.17 3.80 9.16
CA LEU A 23 9.47 4.35 9.55
C LEU A 23 9.46 4.83 11.00
N LEU A 24 8.44 5.58 11.40
CA LEU A 24 8.30 6.05 12.78
C LEU A 24 8.06 4.90 13.77
N GLY A 25 7.36 3.85 13.34
CA GLY A 25 7.17 2.61 14.06
C GLY A 25 8.45 1.80 14.25
N GLY A 26 9.26 1.68 13.18
CA GLY A 26 10.56 1.01 13.22
C GLY A 26 11.59 1.72 14.11
N LEU A 27 11.45 3.04 14.28
CA LEU A 27 12.22 3.84 15.24
C LEU A 27 11.72 3.72 16.69
N GLY A 28 10.66 2.94 16.95
CA GLY A 28 10.08 2.75 18.29
C GLY A 28 9.27 3.94 18.80
N VAL A 29 8.98 4.94 17.96
CA VAL A 29 8.29 6.19 18.35
C VAL A 29 6.78 6.01 18.40
N LEU A 30 6.22 5.07 17.63
CA LEU A 30 4.79 4.81 17.52
C LEU A 30 4.46 3.37 17.91
N GLY A 31 4.71 2.98 19.17
CA GLY A 31 4.53 1.59 19.63
C GLY A 31 3.18 0.95 19.26
N PRO A 32 2.04 1.35 19.85
CA PRO A 32 0.78 0.58 19.72
C PRO A 32 -0.02 0.84 18.43
N LEU A 33 0.32 1.86 17.65
CA LEU A 33 -0.47 2.26 16.47
C LEU A 33 -0.11 1.45 15.21
N VAL A 34 1.07 0.82 15.20
CA VAL A 34 1.61 0.10 14.04
C VAL A 34 1.00 -1.30 13.89
N ASP A 35 0.59 -1.92 15.01
CA ASP A 35 -0.04 -3.25 15.05
C ASP A 35 -1.38 -3.32 14.31
N LEU A 36 -2.01 -2.17 14.02
CA LEU A 36 -3.32 -2.13 13.35
C LEU A 36 -3.24 -2.38 11.82
N VAL A 37 -2.06 -2.18 11.21
CA VAL A 37 -1.93 -2.11 9.74
C VAL A 37 -1.10 -3.27 9.17
N VAL A 38 -0.28 -3.93 9.98
CA VAL A 38 0.70 -4.93 9.51
C VAL A 38 0.53 -6.24 10.27
N ALA A 39 0.61 -7.36 9.56
CA ALA A 39 0.58 -8.69 10.18
C ALA A 39 1.73 -8.82 11.19
N ALA A 40 1.41 -9.18 12.43
CA ALA A 40 2.30 -9.15 13.61
C ALA A 40 3.65 -9.86 13.45
N TRP A 41 3.76 -10.85 12.56
CA TRP A 41 5.00 -11.60 12.32
C TRP A 41 6.08 -10.78 11.57
N LEU A 42 5.67 -9.80 10.76
CA LEU A 42 6.58 -8.90 10.02
C LEU A 42 7.17 -7.79 10.89
N LEU A 43 6.65 -7.58 12.10
CA LEU A 43 7.09 -6.53 13.03
C LEU A 43 8.23 -6.99 13.95
N SER A 44 8.63 -8.26 13.89
CA SER A 44 9.60 -8.85 14.82
C SER A 44 11.06 -8.40 14.59
N LEU A 45 11.36 -7.68 13.50
CA LEU A 45 12.70 -7.14 13.23
C LEU A 45 12.63 -5.64 12.85
N PRO A 46 13.20 -4.72 13.65
CA PRO A 46 13.19 -3.26 13.40
C PRO A 46 13.77 -2.85 12.03
N LEU A 47 14.72 -3.63 11.52
CA LEU A 47 15.30 -3.43 10.18
C LEU A 47 14.29 -3.71 9.06
N SER A 48 13.45 -4.73 9.23
CA SER A 48 12.48 -5.12 8.20
C SER A 48 11.35 -4.10 8.04
N THR A 49 10.85 -3.55 9.15
CA THR A 49 9.81 -2.51 9.15
C THR A 49 10.29 -1.21 8.51
N THR A 50 11.55 -0.86 8.75
CA THR A 50 12.18 0.33 8.15
C THR A 50 12.32 0.18 6.63
N VAL A 51 12.84 -0.95 6.16
CA VAL A 51 13.01 -1.22 4.71
C VAL A 51 11.65 -1.21 3.99
N ILE A 52 10.63 -1.81 4.60
CA ILE A 52 9.28 -1.83 4.05
C ILE A 52 8.67 -0.42 4.06
N GLY A 53 8.91 0.38 5.10
CA GLY A 53 8.48 1.77 5.15
C GLY A 53 9.07 2.62 4.01
N ILE A 54 10.38 2.51 3.76
CA ILE A 54 11.04 3.16 2.61
C ILE A 54 10.41 2.70 1.29
N PHE A 55 10.17 1.39 1.16
CA PHE A 55 9.55 0.83 -0.03
C PHE A 55 8.16 1.42 -0.31
N TYR A 56 7.30 1.57 0.70
CA TYR A 56 5.99 2.20 0.55
C TYR A 56 6.07 3.68 0.15
N ILE A 57 7.05 4.42 0.68
CA ILE A 57 7.30 5.82 0.28
C ILE A 57 7.75 5.88 -1.18
N LEU A 58 8.69 5.03 -1.60
CA LEU A 58 9.14 4.93 -2.98
C LEU A 58 8.01 4.55 -3.93
N LEU A 59 7.13 3.65 -3.50
CA LEU A 59 5.97 3.24 -4.27
C LEU A 59 4.96 4.39 -4.42
N GLY A 60 4.68 5.14 -3.35
CA GLY A 60 3.87 6.35 -3.43
C GLY A 60 4.47 7.41 -4.35
N LEU A 61 5.79 7.63 -4.29
CA LEU A 61 6.49 8.52 -5.23
C LEU A 61 6.36 8.04 -6.68
N GLY A 62 6.56 6.73 -6.90
CA GLY A 62 6.41 6.12 -8.21
C GLY A 62 5.00 6.28 -8.78
N LEU A 63 3.96 6.16 -7.95
CA LEU A 63 2.57 6.40 -8.34
C LEU A 63 2.31 7.87 -8.70
N LEU A 64 2.85 8.83 -7.93
CA LEU A 64 2.74 10.26 -8.26
C LEU A 64 3.45 10.64 -9.56
N LEU A 65 4.58 9.99 -9.84
CA LEU A 65 5.34 10.17 -11.07
C LEU A 65 4.79 9.34 -12.24
N LEU A 66 3.68 8.61 -12.03
CA LEU A 66 3.05 7.74 -13.03
C LEU A 66 4.01 6.68 -13.61
N MET A 67 4.94 6.18 -12.80
CA MET A 67 5.91 5.17 -13.23
C MET A 67 5.25 3.80 -13.39
N SER A 68 5.55 3.12 -14.50
CA SER A 68 4.95 1.82 -14.86
C SER A 68 5.23 0.71 -13.83
N TRP A 69 6.43 0.69 -13.26
CA TRP A 69 6.81 -0.30 -12.24
C TRP A 69 5.95 -0.16 -10.98
N ALA A 70 5.67 1.06 -10.53
CA ALA A 70 4.91 1.32 -9.31
C ALA A 70 3.46 0.85 -9.44
N TYR A 71 2.85 1.04 -10.61
CA TYR A 71 1.52 0.53 -10.92
C TYR A 71 1.44 -1.00 -10.82
N TRP A 72 2.39 -1.71 -11.44
CA TRP A 72 2.39 -3.18 -11.41
C TRP A 72 2.63 -3.72 -10.01
N VAL A 73 3.57 -3.13 -9.29
CA VAL A 73 3.87 -3.51 -7.91
C VAL A 73 2.63 -3.29 -7.02
N ASP A 74 2.01 -2.11 -7.06
CA ASP A 74 0.84 -1.80 -6.24
C ASP A 74 -0.33 -2.77 -6.51
N ILE A 75 -0.62 -3.07 -7.78
CA ILE A 75 -1.62 -4.09 -8.15
C ILE A 75 -1.28 -5.47 -7.56
N VAL A 76 -0.03 -5.92 -7.70
CA VAL A 76 0.39 -7.22 -7.18
C VAL A 76 0.22 -7.29 -5.66
N PHE A 77 0.64 -6.24 -4.95
CA PHE A 77 0.49 -6.17 -3.50
C PHE A 77 -0.97 -6.20 -3.05
N VAL A 78 -1.84 -5.44 -3.71
CA VAL A 78 -3.27 -5.41 -3.39
C VAL A 78 -3.92 -6.78 -3.67
N ILE A 79 -3.55 -7.45 -4.76
CA ILE A 79 -4.01 -8.82 -5.06
C ILE A 79 -3.54 -9.80 -3.98
N ILE A 80 -2.27 -9.73 -3.57
CA ILE A 80 -1.73 -10.56 -2.49
C ILE A 80 -2.51 -10.32 -1.20
N ASN A 81 -2.79 -9.06 -0.84
CA ASN A 81 -3.57 -8.73 0.36
C ASN A 81 -4.99 -9.29 0.32
N ILE A 82 -5.64 -9.29 -0.85
CA ILE A 82 -6.95 -9.93 -1.05
C ILE A 82 -6.84 -11.45 -0.79
N LEU A 83 -5.85 -12.12 -1.39
CA LEU A 83 -5.64 -13.56 -1.21
C LEU A 83 -5.33 -13.92 0.25
N LEU A 84 -4.46 -13.16 0.91
CA LEU A 84 -4.13 -13.35 2.33
C LEU A 84 -5.36 -13.15 3.22
N SER A 85 -6.20 -12.15 2.92
CA SER A 85 -7.45 -11.94 3.64
C SER A 85 -8.36 -13.18 3.52
N LEU A 86 -8.51 -13.75 2.32
CA LEU A 86 -9.33 -14.95 2.11
C LEU A 86 -8.84 -16.18 2.88
N VAL A 87 -7.53 -16.34 3.04
CA VAL A 87 -6.94 -17.43 3.85
C VAL A 87 -7.20 -17.24 5.35
N ALA A 88 -7.41 -16.01 5.81
CA ALA A 88 -7.63 -15.67 7.22
C ALA A 88 -9.09 -15.86 7.72
N LEU A 89 -9.93 -16.61 7.01
CA LEU A 89 -11.30 -16.92 7.45
C LEU A 89 -11.30 -17.77 8.72
N PRO A 90 -12.16 -17.48 9.73
CA PRO A 90 -13.27 -16.51 9.71
C PRO A 90 -12.90 -15.08 10.17
N SER A 91 -11.67 -14.81 10.56
CA SER A 91 -11.21 -13.52 11.12
C SER A 91 -10.98 -12.40 10.09
N ILE A 92 -11.71 -12.40 8.97
CA ILE A 92 -11.55 -11.38 7.92
C ILE A 92 -11.96 -9.99 8.43
N SER A 93 -11.08 -9.01 8.23
CA SER A 93 -11.45 -7.60 8.25
C SER A 93 -12.11 -7.22 6.92
N TRP A 94 -13.44 -7.22 6.90
CA TRP A 94 -14.23 -6.88 5.71
C TRP A 94 -13.92 -5.49 5.18
N VAL A 95 -13.57 -4.54 6.06
CA VAL A 95 -13.18 -3.18 5.67
C VAL A 95 -11.91 -3.21 4.81
N SER A 96 -10.87 -3.91 5.28
CA SER A 96 -9.61 -4.06 4.53
C SER A 96 -9.84 -4.76 3.20
N PHE A 97 -10.66 -5.83 3.20
CA PHE A 97 -10.99 -6.56 1.98
C PHE A 97 -11.67 -5.68 0.93
N VAL A 98 -12.72 -4.94 1.31
CA VAL A 98 -13.46 -4.06 0.40
C VAL A 98 -12.58 -2.94 -0.14
N ILE A 99 -11.74 -2.32 0.70
CA ILE A 99 -10.80 -1.28 0.27
C ILE A 99 -9.83 -1.85 -0.79
N ASN A 100 -9.23 -3.01 -0.54
CA ASN A 100 -8.31 -3.63 -1.50
C ASN A 100 -9.02 -3.96 -2.82
N VAL A 101 -10.22 -4.53 -2.78
CA VAL A 101 -11.02 -4.79 -4.00
C VAL A 101 -11.31 -3.50 -4.77
N ALA A 102 -11.71 -2.43 -4.08
CA ALA A 102 -11.98 -1.13 -4.70
C ALA A 102 -10.73 -0.56 -5.39
N ILE A 103 -9.54 -0.69 -4.78
CA ILE A 103 -8.27 -0.24 -5.36
C ILE A 103 -7.96 -1.03 -6.65
N VAL A 104 -8.10 -2.36 -6.64
CA VAL A 104 -7.86 -3.17 -7.86
C VAL A 104 -8.80 -2.75 -8.98
N VAL A 105 -10.09 -2.60 -8.69
CA VAL A 105 -11.10 -2.20 -9.68
C VAL A 105 -10.78 -0.81 -10.24
N TYR A 106 -10.38 0.13 -9.38
CA TYR A 106 -10.02 1.49 -9.79
C TYR A 106 -8.78 1.51 -10.68
N LEU A 107 -7.69 0.86 -10.28
CA LEU A 107 -6.44 0.81 -11.06
C LEU A 107 -6.60 0.05 -12.37
N SER A 108 -7.48 -0.95 -12.40
CA SER A 108 -7.76 -1.75 -13.61
C SER A 108 -8.54 -0.99 -14.68
N GLN A 109 -9.06 0.21 -14.39
CA GLN A 109 -9.76 1.02 -15.40
C GLN A 109 -8.82 1.40 -16.55
N SER A 110 -9.29 1.22 -17.80
CA SER A 110 -8.48 1.48 -19.00
C SER A 110 -8.01 2.93 -19.12
N SER A 111 -8.74 3.87 -18.52
CA SER A 111 -8.39 5.30 -18.43
C SER A 111 -7.18 5.55 -17.53
N ILE A 112 -7.05 4.80 -16.43
CA ILE A 112 -5.97 4.91 -15.45
C ILE A 112 -4.75 4.15 -15.94
N LYS A 113 -4.92 2.89 -16.34
CA LYS A 113 -3.84 2.04 -16.87
C LYS A 113 -3.06 2.69 -18.01
N ARG A 114 -3.73 3.45 -18.88
CA ARG A 114 -3.08 4.17 -20.00
C ARG A 114 -2.15 5.29 -19.55
N LYS A 115 -2.30 5.82 -18.33
CA LYS A 115 -1.43 6.90 -17.80
C LYS A 115 -0.10 6.39 -17.26
N PHE A 116 0.04 5.09 -17.02
CA PHE A 116 1.25 4.45 -16.49
C PHE A 116 2.07 3.73 -17.58
N ARG A 117 1.84 4.05 -18.86
CA ARG A 117 2.61 3.52 -20.00
C ARG A 117 3.76 4.44 -20.36
#